data_AF-A0A3C0HI19-F1
#
_entry.id   AF-A0A3C0HI19-F1
#
_cell.length_a   1.000
_cell.length_b   1.000
_cell.length_c   1.000
_cell.angle_alpha   90.00
_cell.angle_beta   90.00
_cell.angle_gamma   90.00
#
_symmetry.space_group_name_H-M   'P 1'
#
loop_
_entity.id
_entity.type
_entity.pdbx_description
1 polymer ?
#
loop_
_entity_poly.entity_id
_entity_poly.type
_entity_poly.pdbx_seq_one_letter_code
_entity_poly.pdbx_strand_id
1 'polypeptide(L)'
;QAVARESVALEDGQTWLATTGAIAPFVGLLGTVWGILIALVRLSASGESSIKAVAGPVGEALIMTFLGLFVAIPAVIAFNAFNRNNRKLIGQFDAFAHDLHDFFVTGARTGDKR
;
A
#
# COMPACT_ATOMS: atom_id res chain seq x y z
N GLN A 1 22.99 3.60 -17.04
CA GLN A 1 22.99 2.29 -16.32
C GLN A 1 22.87 2.44 -14.80
N ALA A 2 23.52 3.43 -14.17
CA ALA A 2 23.35 3.70 -12.72
C ALA A 2 21.89 4.05 -12.33
N VAL A 3 21.24 4.95 -13.08
CA VAL A 3 19.81 5.34 -12.86
C VAL A 3 18.86 4.13 -12.89
N ALA A 4 19.07 3.18 -13.81
CA ALA A 4 18.23 1.99 -13.89
C ALA A 4 18.38 1.05 -12.68
N ARG A 5 19.58 0.94 -12.10
CA ARG A 5 19.82 0.15 -10.88
C ARG A 5 19.19 0.79 -9.64
N GLU A 6 19.23 2.11 -9.56
CA GLU A 6 18.67 2.85 -8.43
C GLU A 6 17.14 2.87 -8.48
N SER A 7 16.55 2.93 -9.68
CA SER A 7 15.11 2.76 -9.89
C SER A 7 14.59 1.39 -9.41
N VAL A 8 15.35 0.30 -9.62
CA VAL A 8 14.94 -1.05 -9.20
C VAL A 8 14.85 -1.18 -7.66
N ALA A 9 15.78 -0.57 -6.92
CA ALA A 9 15.72 -0.60 -5.44
C ALA A 9 14.52 0.20 -4.89
N LEU A 10 14.12 1.28 -5.57
CA LEU A 10 12.92 2.05 -5.23
C LEU A 10 11.62 1.31 -5.61
N GLU A 11 11.66 0.46 -6.64
CA GLU A 11 10.54 -0.40 -7.04
C GLU A 11 10.23 -1.49 -6.02
N ASP A 12 11.25 -2.05 -5.35
CA ASP A 12 11.06 -3.10 -4.33
C ASP A 12 10.24 -2.59 -3.14
N GLY A 13 10.58 -1.42 -2.59
CA GLY A 13 9.82 -0.81 -1.50
C GLY A 13 8.40 -0.43 -1.89
N GLN A 14 8.21 0.00 -3.14
CA GLN A 14 6.90 0.33 -3.69
C GLN A 14 6.02 -0.93 -3.86
N THR A 15 6.63 -2.06 -4.23
CA THR A 15 5.95 -3.36 -4.38
C THR A 15 5.43 -3.88 -3.03
N TRP A 16 6.23 -3.73 -1.96
CA TRP A 16 5.79 -4.08 -0.61
C TRP A 16 4.59 -3.24 -0.16
N LEU A 17 4.65 -1.92 -0.33
CA LEU A 17 3.54 -1.02 0.02
C LEU A 17 2.25 -1.36 -0.73
N ALA A 18 2.35 -1.65 -2.04
CA ALA A 18 1.22 -2.07 -2.86
C ALA A 18 0.59 -3.36 -2.34
N THR A 19 1.43 -4.36 -2.08
CA THR A 19 1.01 -5.69 -1.64
C THR A 19 0.37 -5.62 -0.26
N THR A 20 1.00 -4.93 0.70
CA THR A 20 0.45 -4.72 2.04
C THR A 20 -0.86 -3.96 1.99
N GLY A 21 -0.95 -2.87 1.22
CA GLY A 21 -2.17 -2.09 1.06
C GLY A 21 -3.34 -2.91 0.49
N ALA A 22 -3.05 -3.81 -0.46
CA ALA A 22 -4.06 -4.66 -1.08
C ALA A 22 -4.51 -5.83 -0.18
N ILE A 23 -3.58 -6.46 0.56
CA ILE A 23 -3.85 -7.71 1.29
C ILE A 23 -4.31 -7.45 2.73
N ALA A 24 -3.87 -6.38 3.39
CA ALA A 24 -4.20 -6.10 4.80
C ALA A 24 -5.71 -6.08 5.13
N PRO A 25 -6.63 -5.56 4.29
CA PRO A 25 -8.07 -5.64 4.56
C PRO A 25 -8.58 -7.08 4.60
N PHE A 26 -8.06 -7.94 3.73
CA PHE A 26 -8.44 -9.35 3.66
C PHE A 26 -7.93 -10.14 4.87
N VAL A 27 -6.76 -9.77 5.41
CA VAL A 27 -6.26 -10.35 6.68
C VAL A 27 -7.20 -10.00 7.83
N GLY A 28 -7.68 -8.76 7.90
CA GLY A 28 -8.67 -8.35 8.91
C GLY A 28 -10.01 -9.09 8.77
N LEU A 29 -10.50 -9.23 7.54
CA LEU A 29 -11.71 -10.00 7.23
C LEU A 29 -11.56 -11.49 7.57
N LEU A 30 -10.40 -12.09 7.29
CA LEU A 30 -10.10 -13.46 7.68
C LEU A 30 -10.18 -13.64 9.21
N GLY A 31 -9.64 -12.67 9.96
CA GLY A 31 -9.72 -12.65 11.41
C GLY A 31 -11.17 -12.63 11.94
N THR A 32 -12.06 -11.88 11.28
CA THR A 32 -13.48 -11.83 11.69
C THR A 32 -14.20 -13.14 11.45
N VAL A 33 -13.99 -13.74 10.27
CA VAL A 33 -14.58 -15.02 9.88
C VAL A 33 -14.12 -16.10 10.87
N TRP A 34 -12.82 -16.12 11.18
CA TRP A 34 -12.25 -17.07 12.14
C TRP A 34 -12.79 -16.87 13.57
N GLY A 35 -12.85 -15.63 14.04
CA GLY A 35 -13.37 -15.31 15.37
C GLY A 35 -14.84 -15.72 15.55
N ILE A 36 -15.67 -15.42 14.55
CA ILE A 36 -17.08 -15.82 14.55
C ILE A 36 -17.21 -17.34 14.46
N LEU A 37 -16.39 -18.02 13.66
CA LEU A 37 -16.40 -19.49 13.56
C LEU A 37 -16.15 -20.14 14.94
N ILE A 38 -15.11 -19.71 15.66
CA ILE A 38 -14.80 -20.23 16.99
C ILE A 38 -15.92 -19.93 17.98
N ALA A 39 -16.53 -18.74 17.90
CA ALA A 39 -17.66 -18.38 18.74
C ALA A 39 -18.84 -19.32 18.55
N LEU A 40 -19.19 -19.63 17.30
CA LEU A 40 -20.30 -20.52 16.95
C LEU A 40 -20.01 -21.97 17.36
N VAL A 41 -18.77 -22.45 17.22
CA VAL A 41 -18.36 -23.79 17.68
C VAL A 41 -18.45 -23.92 19.20
N ARG A 42 -18.07 -22.88 19.95
CA ARG A 42 -18.23 -22.87 21.42
C ARG A 42 -19.70 -22.85 21.82
N LEU A 43 -20.52 -22.05 21.13
CA LEU A 43 -21.95 -21.97 21.37
C LEU A 43 -22.63 -23.33 21.13
N SER A 44 -22.33 -23.97 20.00
CA SER A 44 -22.90 -25.28 19.66
C SER A 44 -22.50 -26.38 20.64
N ALA A 45 -21.27 -26.33 21.18
CA ALA A 45 -20.82 -27.25 22.23
C ALA A 45 -21.50 -27.00 23.59
N SER A 46 -21.84 -25.75 23.90
CA SER A 46 -22.48 -25.38 25.18
C SER A 46 -23.98 -25.66 25.23
N GLY A 47 -24.64 -25.82 24.08
CA GLY A 47 -26.10 -26.00 23.98
C GLY A 47 -26.92 -24.75 24.34
N GLU A 48 -26.27 -23.65 24.72
CA GLU A 48 -26.92 -22.39 25.08
C GLU A 48 -27.03 -21.47 23.86
N SER A 49 -28.22 -20.93 23.57
CA SER A 49 -28.46 -20.08 22.38
C SER A 49 -28.66 -18.60 22.71
N SER A 50 -28.20 -18.15 23.90
CA SER A 50 -28.46 -16.77 24.33
C SER A 50 -27.66 -15.75 23.52
N ILE A 51 -28.30 -14.64 23.13
CA ILE A 51 -27.65 -13.51 22.41
C ILE A 51 -26.45 -12.95 23.19
N LYS A 52 -26.49 -13.02 24.53
CA LYS A 52 -25.38 -12.59 25.39
C LYS A 52 -24.12 -13.42 25.18
N ALA A 53 -24.24 -14.71 24.84
CA ALA A 53 -23.11 -15.59 24.58
C ALA A 53 -22.37 -15.24 23.27
N VAL A 54 -23.04 -14.58 22.32
CA VAL A 54 -22.48 -14.25 20.99
C VAL A 54 -21.98 -12.79 20.92
N ALA A 55 -22.50 -11.89 21.76
CA ALA A 55 -22.16 -10.46 21.71
C ALA A 55 -20.67 -10.17 21.95
N GLY A 56 -20.01 -10.88 22.86
CA GLY A 56 -18.58 -10.71 23.14
C GLY A 56 -17.68 -11.05 21.95
N PRO A 57 -17.73 -12.29 21.44
CA PRO A 57 -16.88 -12.70 20.31
C PRO A 57 -17.11 -11.91 19.01
N VAL A 58 -18.34 -11.43 18.78
CA VAL A 58 -18.63 -10.57 17.62
C VAL A 58 -17.96 -9.20 17.77
N GLY A 59 -17.90 -8.64 18.97
CA GLY A 59 -17.16 -7.41 19.26
C GLY A 59 -15.66 -7.56 19.00
N GLU A 60 -15.06 -8.68 19.42
CA GLU A 60 -13.65 -8.99 19.16
C GLU A 60 -13.36 -9.14 17.66
N ALA A 61 -14.28 -9.76 16.91
CA ALA A 61 -14.17 -9.88 15.46
C ALA A 61 -14.13 -8.51 14.77
N LEU A 62 -14.94 -7.52 15.19
CA LEU A 62 -14.93 -6.18 14.60
C LEU A 62 -13.58 -5.46 14.70
N ILE A 63 -12.83 -5.70 15.77
CA ILE A 63 -11.49 -5.12 15.96
C ILE A 63 -10.51 -5.63 14.89
N MET A 64 -10.63 -6.88 14.45
CA MET A 64 -9.76 -7.45 13.43
C MET A 64 -9.92 -6.74 12.07
N THR A 65 -11.15 -6.43 11.66
CA THR A 65 -11.37 -5.62 10.44
C THR A 65 -10.80 -4.22 10.59
N PHE A 66 -11.01 -3.59 11.75
CA PHE A 66 -10.47 -2.26 12.02
C PHE A 66 -8.94 -2.23 11.87
N LEU A 67 -8.24 -3.23 12.41
CA LEU A 67 -6.78 -3.34 12.29
C LEU A 67 -6.34 -3.55 10.84
N GLY A 68 -7.06 -4.39 10.07
CA GLY A 68 -6.77 -4.58 8.64
C GLY A 68 -6.86 -3.27 7.84
N LEU A 69 -7.88 -2.45 8.11
CA LEU A 69 -8.03 -1.14 7.49
C LEU A 69 -6.99 -0.12 7.99
N PHE A 70 -6.69 -0.14 9.30
CA PHE A 70 -5.69 0.73 9.90
C PHE A 70 -4.30 0.53 9.30
N VAL A 71 -3.96 -0.69 8.89
CA VAL A 71 -2.71 -0.99 8.18
C VAL A 71 -2.81 -0.67 6.67
N ALA A 72 -3.95 -0.97 6.04
CA ALA A 72 -4.12 -0.78 4.60
C ALA A 72 -4.09 0.69 4.16
N ILE A 73 -4.78 1.57 4.90
CA ILE A 73 -4.95 2.97 4.51
C ILE A 73 -3.60 3.72 4.42
N PRO A 74 -2.73 3.69 5.45
CA PRO A 74 -1.42 4.32 5.37
C PRO A 74 -0.53 3.72 4.28
N ALA A 75 -0.58 2.40 4.07
CA ALA A 75 0.22 1.72 3.04
C ALA A 75 -0.13 2.22 1.64
N VAL A 76 -1.42 2.36 1.32
CA VAL A 76 -1.89 2.87 0.02
C VAL A 76 -1.55 4.35 -0.16
N ILE A 77 -1.66 5.17 0.90
CA ILE A 77 -1.26 6.59 0.85
C ILE A 77 0.23 6.71 0.53
N ALA A 78 1.07 5.96 1.24
CA ALA A 78 2.51 5.96 1.02
C ALA A 78 2.85 5.48 -0.40
N PHE A 79 2.26 4.37 -0.88
CA PHE A 79 2.44 3.88 -2.24
C PHE A 79 2.17 4.96 -3.29
N ASN A 80 1.03 5.66 -3.17
CA ASN A 80 0.66 6.72 -4.10
C ASN A 80 1.61 7.92 -4.04
N ALA A 81 2.07 8.30 -2.84
CA ALA A 81 3.03 9.38 -2.67
C ALA A 81 4.38 9.07 -3.31
N PHE A 82 4.92 7.87 -3.09
CA PHE A 82 6.19 7.42 -3.70
C PHE A 82 6.08 7.32 -5.22
N ASN A 83 4.99 6.75 -5.74
CA ASN A 83 4.79 6.61 -7.19
C ASN A 83 4.72 7.99 -7.88
N ARG A 84 4.06 8.98 -7.24
CA ARG A 84 4.05 10.36 -7.73
C ARG A 84 5.46 10.99 -7.70
N ASN A 85 6.23 10.74 -6.64
CA ASN A 85 7.57 11.29 -6.52
C ASN A 85 8.53 10.71 -7.55
N ASN A 86 8.50 9.39 -7.76
CA ASN A 86 9.31 8.71 -8.79
C ASN A 86 9.01 9.25 -10.19
N ARG A 87 7.73 9.44 -10.55
CA ARG A 87 7.35 10.03 -11.84
C ARG A 87 7.91 11.43 -12.04
N LYS A 88 7.92 12.25 -10.99
CA LYS A 88 8.52 13.60 -11.05
C LYS A 88 10.03 13.55 -11.24
N LEU A 89 10.72 12.69 -10.50
CA LEU A 89 12.17 12.53 -10.62
C LEU A 89 12.58 12.06 -12.02
N ILE A 90 11.89 11.04 -12.55
CA ILE A 90 12.11 10.56 -13.92
C ILE A 90 11.88 11.69 -14.94
N GLY A 91 10.79 12.46 -14.80
CA GLY A 91 10.51 13.58 -15.69
C GLY A 91 11.58 14.68 -15.64
N GLN A 92 12.17 14.94 -14.47
CA GLN A 92 13.29 15.89 -14.34
C GLN A 92 14.57 15.36 -15.01
N PHE A 93 14.86 14.07 -14.88
CA PHE A 93 15.99 13.45 -15.58
C PHE A 93 15.81 13.45 -17.10
N ASP A 94 14.61 13.17 -17.60
CA ASP A 94 14.31 13.21 -19.03
C ASP A 94 14.45 14.63 -19.59
N ALA A 95 14.00 15.65 -18.86
CA ALA A 95 14.19 17.05 -19.24
C ALA A 95 15.67 17.43 -19.27
N PHE A 96 16.43 17.07 -18.23
CA PHE A 96 17.87 17.31 -18.17
C PHE A 96 18.63 16.60 -19.30
N ALA A 97 18.26 15.36 -19.63
CA ALA A 97 18.85 14.61 -20.72
C ALA A 97 18.57 15.26 -22.09
N HIS A 98 17.35 15.77 -22.30
CA HIS A 98 17.01 16.54 -23.50
C HIS A 98 17.82 17.84 -23.60
N ASP A 99 17.89 18.63 -22.52
CA ASP A 99 18.65 19.87 -22.51
C ASP A 99 20.14 19.62 -22.80
N LEU A 100 20.69 18.54 -22.26
CA LEU A 100 22.08 18.14 -22.50
C LEU A 100 22.30 17.70 -23.96
N HIS A 101 21.38 16.90 -24.50
CA HIS A 101 21.42 16.48 -25.89
C HIS A 101 21.35 17.67 -26.85
N ASP A 102 20.43 18.60 -26.61
CA ASP A 102 20.28 19.82 -27.41
C ASP A 102 21.54 20.69 -27.32
N PHE A 103 22.13 20.82 -26.14
CA PHE A 103 23.41 21.53 -25.97
C PHE A 103 24.54 20.91 -26.80
N PHE A 104 24.67 19.58 -26.80
CA PHE A 104 25.72 18.90 -27.59
C PHE A 104 25.47 18.94 -29.10
N VAL A 105 24.21 18.91 -29.54
CA VAL A 105 23.86 18.92 -30.97
C VAL A 105 23.90 20.33 -31.57
N THR A 106 23.47 21.35 -30.81
CA THR A 106 23.35 22.73 -31.33
C THR A 106 24.48 23.66 -30.89
N GLY A 107 25.28 23.28 -29.88
CA GLY A 107 26.41 24.08 -29.36
C GLY A 107 26.00 25.35 -28.61
N ALA A 108 24.70 25.64 -28.47
CA ALA A 108 24.18 26.78 -27.75
C ALA A 108 23.51 26.31 -26.45
N ARG A 109 23.78 26.99 -25.33
CA ARG A 109 22.96 26.83 -24.11
C ARG A 109 21.55 27.33 -24.42
N THR A 110 20.60 26.43 -24.60
CA THR A 110 19.16 26.74 -24.57
C THR A 110 18.76 27.01 -23.13
N GLY A 111 19.10 28.21 -22.67
CA GLY A 111 18.83 28.70 -21.32
C GLY A 111 18.65 30.20 -21.32
N ASP A 112 17.85 30.72 -22.25
CA ASP A 112 17.18 32.02 -22.07
C ASP A 112 16.01 32.16 -23.04
N LYS A 113 14.84 31.65 -22.65
CA LYS A 113 13.58 32.31 -22.96
C LYS A 113 12.69 32.16 -21.73
N ARG A 114 12.54 33.29 -21.03
CA ARG A 114 11.53 33.59 -20.01
C ARG A 114 10.17 32.95 -20.30
#